data_AF-A0A0N9UW49-F1
#
_entry.id   AF-A0A0N9UW49-F1
#
_cell.length_a   1.000
_cell.length_b   1.000
_cell.length_c   1.000
_cell.angle_alpha   90.00
_cell.angle_beta   90.00
_cell.angle_gamma   90.00
#
_symmetry.space_group_name_H-M   'P 1'
#
loop_
_entity.id
_entity.type
_entity.pdbx_description
1 polymer ?
#
loop_
_entity_poly.entity_id
_entity_poly.type
_entity_poly.pdbx_seq_one_letter_code
_entity_poly.pdbx_strand_id
1 'polypeptide(L)' 'MLSDWELWACANHVLQSHGDKAPMHVAEQIGALALPGDEAGIRTWQAIAERIVRLSSNAQDRRLQ' A
#
# COMPACT_ATOMS: atom_id res chain seq x y z
N MET A 1 7.40 8.83 -11.69
CA MET A 1 6.60 8.85 -10.44
C MET A 1 5.20 8.37 -10.81
N LEU A 2 4.60 7.47 -10.05
CA LEU A 2 3.27 6.96 -10.35
C LEU A 2 2.22 8.07 -10.21
N SER A 3 1.22 8.04 -11.09
CA SER A 3 0.03 8.88 -10.99
C SER A 3 -0.84 8.45 -9.81
N ASP A 4 -1.77 9.32 -9.39
CA ASP A 4 -2.70 9.01 -8.30
C ASP A 4 -3.51 7.74 -8.57
N TRP A 5 -4.00 7.58 -9.81
CA TRP A 5 -4.74 6.39 -10.21
C TRP A 5 -3.89 5.11 -10.14
N GLU A 6 -2.64 5.15 -10.61
CA GLU A 6 -1.73 4.01 -10.51
C GLU A 6 -1.45 3.64 -9.05
N LEU A 7 -1.31 4.62 -8.15
CA LEU A 7 -1.13 4.36 -6.72
C LEU A 7 -2.35 3.68 -6.10
N TRP A 8 -3.57 4.08 -6.48
CA TRP A 8 -4.80 3.40 -6.05
C TRP A 8 -4.93 1.99 -6.63
N ALA A 9 -4.57 1.80 -7.90
CA ALA A 9 -4.56 0.48 -8.53
C ALA A 9 -3.56 -0.46 -7.85
N CYS A 10 -2.34 0.01 -7.56
CA CYS A 10 -1.34 -0.74 -6.82
C CYS A 10 -1.81 -1.07 -5.39
N ALA A 11 -2.35 -0.10 -4.66
CA ALA A 11 -2.87 -0.33 -3.30
C ALA A 11 -3.99 -1.38 -3.27
N ASN A 12 -4.94 -1.29 -4.21
CA ASN A 12 -6.01 -2.27 -4.34
C ASN A 12 -5.47 -3.65 -4.73
N HIS A 13 -4.49 -3.72 -5.64
CA HIS A 13 -3.85 -4.98 -6.01
C HIS A 13 -3.13 -5.64 -4.82
N VAL A 14 -2.35 -4.88 -4.04
CA VAL A 14 -1.68 -5.38 -2.84
C VAL A 14 -2.69 -5.90 -1.82
N LEU A 15 -3.79 -5.18 -1.59
CA LEU A 15 -4.87 -5.63 -0.72
C LEU A 15 -5.53 -6.91 -1.21
N GLN A 16 -5.80 -7.04 -2.51
CA GLN A 16 -6.40 -8.26 -3.07
C GLN A 16 -5.47 -9.47 -2.98
N SER A 17 -4.17 -9.26 -3.20
CA SER A 17 -3.17 -10.34 -3.19
C SER A 17 -2.79 -10.80 -1.77
N HIS A 18 -2.75 -9.88 -0.80
CA HIS A 18 -2.24 -10.17 0.55
C HIS A 18 -3.31 -10.08 1.66
N GLY A 19 -4.48 -9.51 1.40
CA GLY A 19 -5.56 -9.34 2.38
C GLY A 19 -5.06 -8.64 3.64
N ASP A 20 -5.33 -9.25 4.80
CA ASP A 20 -4.90 -8.73 6.12
C ASP A 20 -3.38 -8.64 6.28
N LYS A 21 -2.60 -9.33 5.43
CA LYS A 21 -1.13 -9.27 5.43
C LYS A 21 -0.58 -8.11 4.60
N ALA A 22 -1.43 -7.34 3.92
CA ALA A 22 -0.99 -6.21 3.10
C ALA A 22 -0.09 -5.20 3.84
N PRO A 23 -0.36 -4.81 5.12
CA PRO A 23 0.54 -3.92 5.85
C PRO A 23 1.93 -4.52 6.09
N MET A 24 2.01 -5.83 6.36
CA MET A 24 3.28 -6.54 6.53
C MET A 24 4.07 -6.55 5.23
N HIS A 25 3.42 -6.87 4.11
CA HIS A 25 4.06 -6.88 2.80
C HIS A 25 4.63 -5.50 2.44
N VAL A 26 3.88 -4.43 2.68
CA VAL A 26 4.37 -3.06 2.45
C VAL A 26 5.61 -2.75 3.29
N ALA A 27 5.62 -3.14 4.57
CA ALA A 27 6.77 -2.93 5.45
C ALA A 27 8.01 -3.69 4.94
N GLU A 28 7.84 -4.92 4.47
CA GLU A 28 8.91 -5.72 3.85
C GLU A 28 9.49 -5.03 2.60
N GLN A 29 8.63 -4.51 1.72
CA GLN A 29 9.08 -3.81 0.50
C GLN A 29 9.83 -2.52 0.81
N ILE A 30 9.36 -1.73 1.79
CA ILE A 30 10.07 -0.54 2.26
C ILE A 30 11.44 -0.93 2.85
N GLY A 31 11.48 -1.98 3.68
CA GLY A 31 12.74 -2.48 4.25
C GLY A 31 13.73 -2.91 3.17
N ALA A 32 13.27 -3.62 2.13
CA ALA A 32 14.09 -4.05 1.01
C ALA A 32 14.68 -2.87 0.21
N LEU A 33 13.93 -1.77 0.07
CA LEU A 33 14.38 -0.56 -0.63
C LEU A 33 15.27 0.34 0.23
N ALA A 34 15.13 0.28 1.55
CA ALA A 34 16.00 0.99 2.48
C ALA A 34 17.43 0.44 2.48
N LEU A 35 17.63 -0.86 2.23
CA LEU A 35 18.96 -1.47 2.16
C LEU A 35 19.88 -0.84 1.08
N PRO A 36 19.44 -0.68 -0.18
CA PRO A 36 20.20 0.05 -1.19
C PRO A 36 20.04 1.58 -1.12
N GLY A 37 19.16 2.10 -0.26
CA GLY A 37 18.88 3.54 -0.13
C GLY A 37 17.99 4.12 -1.24
N ASP A 38 17.06 3.33 -1.80
CA ASP A 38 16.13 3.81 -2.82
C ASP A 38 14.98 4.62 -2.20
N GLU A 39 15.24 5.91 -1.98
CA GLU A 39 14.26 6.84 -1.43
C GLU A 39 13.02 7.02 -2.32
N ALA A 40 13.17 6.95 -3.64
CA ALA A 40 12.05 7.12 -4.56
C ALA A 40 11.09 5.93 -4.48
N GLY A 41 11.64 4.72 -4.40
CA GLY A 41 10.88 3.51 -4.13
C GLY A 41 10.18 3.55 -2.77
N ILE A 42 10.89 3.96 -1.72
CA ILE A 42 10.32 4.09 -0.36
C ILE A 42 9.12 5.03 -0.37
N ARG A 43 9.25 6.23 -0.95
CA ARG A 43 8.13 7.19 -1.05
C ARG A 43 6.94 6.64 -1.82
N THR A 44 7.21 5.85 -2.86
CA THR A 44 6.15 5.20 -3.64
C THR A 44 5.39 4.19 -2.79
N TRP A 45 6.09 3.32 -2.05
CA TRP A 45 5.45 2.34 -1.17
C TRP A 45 4.74 2.98 0.04
N GLN A 46 5.26 4.08 0.57
CA GLN A 46 4.55 4.87 1.59
C GLN A 46 3.22 5.42 1.06
N ALA A 47 3.20 5.96 -0.17
CA ALA A 47 1.98 6.43 -0.80
C ALA A 47 0.96 5.31 -1.07
N ILE A 48 1.43 4.10 -1.39
CA ILE A 48 0.60 2.89 -1.49
C ILE A 48 0.01 2.53 -0.11
N ALA A 49 0.83 2.55 0.95
CA ALA A 49 0.43 2.25 2.32
C ALA A 49 -0.75 3.12 2.79
N GLU A 50 -0.68 4.43 2.57
CA GLU A 50 -1.76 5.36 2.93
C GLU A 50 -3.09 5.02 2.24
N ARG A 51 -3.02 4.59 0.97
CA ARG A 51 -4.21 4.21 0.20
C ARG A 51 -4.78 2.88 0.66
N ILE A 52 -3.92 1.93 1.04
CA ILE A 52 -4.34 0.67 1.66
C ILE A 52 -5.15 0.96 2.93
N VAL A 53 -4.66 1.84 3.82
CA VAL A 53 -5.40 2.24 5.03
C VAL A 53 -6.78 2.81 4.66
N ARG A 54 -6.84 3.74 3.70
CA ARG A 54 -8.12 4.32 3.23
C ARG A 54 -9.08 3.27 2.65
N LEU A 55 -8.59 2.34 1.83
CA LEU A 55 -9.41 1.26 1.26
C LEU A 55 -9.92 0.31 2.35
N SER A 56 -9.07 -0.05 3.31
CA SER A 56 -9.44 -0.93 4.43
C SER A 56 -10.49 -0.27 5.34
N SER A 57 -10.35 1.02 5.66
CA SER A 57 -11.34 1.75 6.44
C SER A 57 -12.70 1.81 5.73
N ASN A 58 -12.73 2.18 4.44
CA ASN A 58 -13.97 2.22 3.66
C ASN A 58 -14.63 0.84 3.55
N ALA A 59 -13.84 -0.23 3.43
CA ALA A 59 -14.36 -1.60 3.38
C ALA A 59 -14.95 -2.05 4.73
N GLN A 60 -14.33 -1.63 5.85
CA GLN A 60 -14.85 -1.88 7.19
C GLN A 60 -16.16 -1.15 7.43
N ASP A 61 -16.25 0.13 7.06
CA ASP A 61 -17.48 0.93 7.21
C ASP A 61 -18.65 0.31 6.46
N ARG A 62 -18.44 -0.15 5.21
CA ARG A 62 -19.48 -0.85 4.44
C ARG A 62 -19.93 -2.16 5.08
N ARG A 63 -19.07 -2.84 5.85
CA ARG A 63 -19.41 -4.11 6.51
C ARG A 63 -20.26 -3.93 7.77
N LEU A 64 -20.21 -2.74 8.37
CA LEU A 64 -20.95 -2.39 9.59
C LEU A 64 -22.34 -1.79 9.32
N GLN A 65 -22.66 -1.50 8.05
CA GLN A 65 -23.97 -1.06 7.57
C GLN A 65 -24.83 -2.25 7.12
#